data_AF-A0A251T4P3-F1
#
_entry.id   AF-A0A251T4P3-F1
#
_cell.length_a   1.000
_cell.length_b   1.000
_cell.length_c   1.000
_cell.angle_alpha   90.00
_cell.angle_beta   90.00
_cell.angle_gamma   90.00
#
_symmetry.space_group_name_H-M   'P 1'
#
loop_
_entity.id
_entity.type
_entity.pdbx_description
1 polymer ?
#
loop_
_entity_poly.entity_id
_entity_poly.type
_entity_poly.pdbx_seq_one_letter_code
_entity_poly.pdbx_strand_id
1 'polypeptide(L)'
;MENYNYSAQEVANAFLQQYYRIMQRAPKDGFNFYKEQSIRSHQCADGSMKTATTLQVNKIFGQQHFLLNSTHFNMEYYPFMQGINDDIMASNIKQWNPDLTTVHAQDSVMESVFVGVLGYLTDNAGVERNFTQTFVLAPQEGGGFYVHNDFLQFLDVIMSSIASLPAWQQAPNKKAEAKNVSYTSLVSSFRYKSYRYSLGDFQL
;
A
#
# COMPACT_ATOMS: atom_id res chain seq x y z
N MET A 1 -0.78 28.37 -19.21
CA MET A 1 0.17 27.25 -19.06
C MET A 1 -0.50 26.06 -19.74
N GLU A 2 0.19 25.42 -20.69
CA GLU A 2 -0.38 24.29 -21.42
C GLU A 2 -0.67 23.13 -20.46
N ASN A 3 -1.94 22.70 -20.40
CA ASN A 3 -2.38 21.51 -19.68
C ASN A 3 -1.88 20.27 -20.44
N TYR A 4 -0.64 19.86 -20.20
CA TYR A 4 -0.20 18.52 -20.59
C TYR A 4 -0.94 17.51 -19.71
N ASN A 5 -1.97 16.88 -20.28
CA ASN A 5 -2.71 15.83 -19.63
C ASN A 5 -1.91 14.52 -19.79
N TYR A 6 -1.08 14.20 -18.79
CA TYR A 6 -0.33 12.95 -18.78
C TYR A 6 -1.29 11.77 -18.57
N SER A 7 -1.09 10.70 -19.34
CA SER A 7 -1.82 9.45 -19.10
C SER A 7 -1.41 8.82 -17.77
N ALA A 8 -2.31 8.03 -17.15
CA ALA A 8 -1.99 7.21 -15.98
C ALA A 8 -0.68 6.42 -16.13
N GLN A 9 -0.43 5.88 -17.32
CA GLN A 9 0.77 5.08 -17.59
C GLN A 9 2.05 5.94 -17.60
N GLU A 10 2.02 7.14 -18.16
CA GLU A 10 3.15 8.06 -18.13
C GLU A 10 3.45 8.53 -16.70
N VAL A 11 2.40 8.86 -15.93
CA VAL A 11 2.51 9.20 -14.51
C VAL A 11 3.14 8.05 -13.73
N ALA A 12 2.65 6.82 -13.91
CA ALA A 12 3.17 5.63 -13.24
C ALA A 12 4.64 5.37 -13.59
N ASN A 13 5.01 5.42 -14.87
CA ASN A 13 6.39 5.17 -15.30
C ASN A 13 7.36 6.20 -14.69
N ALA A 14 7.00 7.49 -14.72
CA ALA A 14 7.80 8.56 -14.13
C ALA A 14 7.90 8.39 -12.60
N PHE A 15 6.77 8.10 -11.94
CA PHE A 15 6.72 7.84 -10.50
C PHE A 15 7.62 6.67 -10.10
N LEU A 16 7.50 5.50 -10.74
CA LEU A 16 8.26 4.30 -10.37
C LEU A 16 9.76 4.48 -10.59
N GLN A 17 10.16 5.15 -11.67
CA GLN A 17 11.56 5.50 -11.92
C GLN A 17 12.11 6.36 -10.77
N GLN A 18 11.35 7.35 -10.31
CA GLN A 18 11.78 8.20 -9.21
C GLN A 18 11.76 7.46 -7.87
N TYR A 19 10.69 6.70 -7.61
CA TYR A 19 10.45 5.97 -6.37
C TYR A 19 11.58 4.98 -6.08
N TYR A 20 11.82 4.02 -6.97
CA TYR A 20 12.86 3.01 -6.73
C TYR A 20 14.27 3.61 -6.72
N ARG A 21 14.52 4.66 -7.54
CA ARG A 21 15.80 5.38 -7.51
C ARG A 21 16.05 6.04 -6.15
N ILE A 22 15.05 6.73 -5.59
CA ILE A 22 15.17 7.39 -4.28
C ILE A 22 15.28 6.35 -3.18
N MET A 23 14.45 5.30 -3.19
CA MET A 23 14.52 4.25 -2.17
C MET A 23 15.89 3.56 -2.12
N GLN A 24 16.53 3.37 -3.28
CA GLN A 24 17.86 2.79 -3.35
C GLN A 24 18.98 3.77 -2.94
N ARG A 25 18.97 5.00 -3.49
CA ARG A 25 20.10 5.95 -3.37
C ARG A 25 19.99 6.90 -2.20
N ALA A 26 18.78 7.28 -1.83
CA ALA A 26 18.49 8.28 -0.81
C ALA A 26 17.22 7.91 -0.02
N PRO A 27 17.16 6.74 0.64
CA PRO A 27 15.96 6.24 1.34
C PRO A 27 15.47 7.19 2.44
N LYS A 28 16.37 8.00 3.01
CA LYS A 28 16.03 9.07 3.95
C LYS A 28 15.08 10.12 3.35
N ASP A 29 15.02 10.25 2.04
CA ASP A 29 14.15 11.17 1.32
C ASP A 29 12.89 10.44 0.81
N GLY A 30 12.78 9.13 1.01
CA GLY A 30 11.66 8.31 0.54
C GLY A 30 10.34 8.69 1.21
N PHE A 31 10.37 9.16 2.46
CA PHE A 31 9.14 9.60 3.15
C PHE A 31 8.49 10.82 2.48
N ASN A 32 9.21 11.59 1.66
CA ASN A 32 8.68 12.76 0.94
C ASN A 32 7.63 12.41 -0.11
N PHE A 33 7.54 11.14 -0.52
CA PHE A 33 6.45 10.67 -1.38
C PHE A 33 5.10 10.57 -0.65
N TYR A 34 5.10 10.58 0.68
CA TYR A 34 3.93 10.26 1.49
C TYR A 34 3.40 11.50 2.22
N LYS A 35 2.11 11.48 2.57
CA LYS A 35 1.40 12.50 3.35
C LYS A 35 0.74 11.86 4.57
N GLU A 36 0.07 12.65 5.39
CA GLU A 36 -0.48 12.21 6.69
C GLU A 36 -1.37 10.96 6.58
N GLN A 37 -2.22 10.92 5.54
CA GLN A 37 -3.18 9.85 5.30
C GLN A 37 -2.57 8.66 4.56
N SER A 38 -1.28 8.68 4.27
CA SER A 38 -0.64 7.59 3.55
C SER A 38 -0.50 6.34 4.40
N ILE A 39 -0.63 5.20 3.73
CA ILE A 39 -0.48 3.88 4.33
C ILE A 39 0.52 3.07 3.51
N ARG A 40 1.56 2.57 4.18
CA ARG A 40 2.53 1.64 3.61
C ARG A 40 2.37 0.27 4.27
N SER A 41 2.16 -0.75 3.47
CA SER A 41 2.01 -2.14 3.90
C SER A 41 3.00 -3.01 3.15
N HIS A 42 3.88 -3.69 3.87
CA HIS A 42 4.93 -4.49 3.28
C HIS A 42 4.97 -5.87 3.91
N GLN A 43 5.04 -6.91 3.08
CA GLN A 43 5.18 -8.27 3.56
C GLN A 43 6.59 -8.52 4.12
N CYS A 44 6.66 -9.05 5.34
CA CYS A 44 7.88 -9.52 5.98
C CYS A 44 8.32 -10.88 5.40
N ALA A 45 9.57 -11.27 5.68
CA ALA A 45 10.12 -12.55 5.22
C ALA A 45 9.38 -13.78 5.77
N ASP A 46 8.71 -13.66 6.92
CA ASP A 46 7.84 -14.70 7.52
C ASP A 46 6.44 -14.75 6.90
N GLY A 47 6.16 -13.88 5.92
CA GLY A 47 4.88 -13.76 5.26
C GLY A 47 3.85 -12.89 5.97
N SER A 48 4.13 -12.41 7.18
CA SER A 48 3.29 -11.45 7.88
C SER A 48 3.27 -10.10 7.17
N MET A 49 2.16 -9.36 7.26
CA MET A 49 2.09 -7.99 6.72
C MET A 49 2.43 -6.99 7.82
N LYS A 50 3.41 -6.13 7.57
CA LYS A 50 3.70 -4.97 8.41
C LYS A 50 3.06 -3.73 7.78
N THR A 51 2.24 -3.01 8.54
CA THR A 51 1.61 -1.77 8.09
C THR A 51 2.13 -0.57 8.90
N ALA A 52 2.49 0.50 8.21
CA ALA A 52 2.93 1.76 8.75
C ALA A 52 2.06 2.89 8.17
N THR A 53 1.53 3.73 9.05
CA THR A 53 0.95 5.03 8.71
C THR A 53 2.00 6.11 8.88
N THR A 54 1.88 7.25 8.18
CA THR A 54 2.87 8.34 8.30
C THR A 54 2.92 8.88 9.73
N LEU A 55 1.77 8.90 10.40
CA LEU A 55 1.64 9.11 11.83
C LEU A 55 2.13 7.89 12.62
N GLN A 56 3.12 8.09 13.49
CA GLN A 56 3.43 7.13 14.56
C GLN A 56 2.88 7.71 15.88
N VAL A 57 1.69 7.27 16.29
CA VAL A 57 1.08 7.73 17.56
C VAL A 57 1.91 7.31 18.79
N ASN A 58 2.71 6.25 18.65
CA ASN A 58 3.25 5.52 19.82
C ASN A 58 4.70 5.89 20.20
N LYS A 59 5.39 6.80 19.50
CA LYS A 59 6.75 7.24 19.91
C LYS A 59 6.77 8.45 20.85
N ILE A 60 5.68 9.21 20.94
CA ILE A 60 5.62 10.40 21.80
C ILE A 60 5.41 10.03 23.29
N PHE A 61 4.78 8.88 23.57
CA PHE A 61 4.46 8.46 24.94
C PHE A 61 5.48 7.48 25.55
N GLY A 62 6.55 7.13 24.83
CA GLY A 62 7.42 6.01 25.17
C GLY A 62 8.61 6.29 26.09
N GLN A 63 9.04 7.55 26.28
CA GLN A 63 10.20 7.86 27.13
C GLN A 63 10.15 9.24 27.78
N GLN A 64 9.13 9.51 28.60
CA GLN A 64 9.24 10.25 29.87
C GLN A 64 7.83 10.46 30.45
N HIS A 65 7.66 10.06 31.71
CA HIS A 65 6.50 10.39 32.53
C HIS A 65 6.39 11.93 32.62
N PHE A 66 5.53 12.55 31.83
CA PHE A 66 5.13 13.95 32.04
C PHE A 66 3.70 13.97 32.58
N LEU A 67 3.58 14.34 33.85
CA LEU A 67 2.33 14.43 34.58
C LEU A 67 1.44 15.48 33.93
N LEU A 68 0.28 15.08 33.41
CA LEU A 68 -0.73 15.98 32.87
C LEU A 68 -1.48 16.66 34.01
N ASN A 69 -0.95 17.77 34.51
CA ASN A 69 -1.69 18.73 35.33
C ASN A 69 -1.16 20.13 35.05
N SER A 70 -1.55 20.72 33.91
CA SER A 70 -1.51 22.17 33.69
C SER A 70 -2.43 22.51 32.53
N THR A 71 -3.50 23.23 32.81
CA THR A 71 -4.33 23.91 31.81
C THR A 71 -3.45 24.90 31.06
N HIS A 72 -3.54 24.92 29.73
CA HIS A 72 -2.77 25.73 28.77
C HIS A 72 -1.47 25.12 28.24
N PHE A 73 -1.60 24.07 27.43
CA PHE A 73 -0.61 23.78 26.40
C PHE A 73 -1.32 23.69 25.05
N ASN A 74 -1.40 24.82 24.34
CA ASN A 74 -1.66 24.81 22.90
C ASN A 74 -0.35 24.36 22.23
N MET A 75 -0.09 23.05 22.23
CA MET A 75 0.85 22.48 21.28
C MET A 75 0.09 22.39 19.97
N GLU A 76 0.47 23.22 19.01
CA GLU A 76 0.13 22.99 17.62
C GLU A 76 0.63 21.57 17.28
N TYR A 77 -0.30 20.61 17.27
CA TYR A 77 -0.02 19.20 17.06
C TYR A 77 0.42 19.03 15.61
N TYR A 78 1.70 19.23 15.35
CA TYR A 78 2.34 18.83 14.11
C TYR A 78 2.78 17.39 14.30
N PRO A 79 2.03 16.41 13.80
CA PRO A 79 2.49 15.04 13.87
C PRO A 79 3.83 14.94 13.14
N PHE A 80 4.86 14.52 13.86
CA PHE A 80 6.11 14.16 13.21
C PHE A 80 5.82 12.95 12.33
N MET A 81 6.03 13.10 11.02
CA MET A 81 5.84 12.07 9.99
C MET A 81 6.90 10.95 10.11
N GLN A 82 6.91 10.25 11.26
CA GLN A 82 7.96 9.32 11.67
C GLN A 82 7.65 7.89 11.22
N GLY A 83 6.38 7.55 11.03
CA GLY A 83 5.95 6.16 10.87
C GLY A 83 6.53 5.46 9.66
N ILE A 84 6.19 5.96 8.48
CA ILE A 84 6.70 5.45 7.20
C ILE A 84 8.21 5.68 7.08
N ASN A 85 8.73 6.81 7.57
CA ASN A 85 10.17 7.07 7.54
C ASN A 85 10.97 6.00 8.31
N ASP A 86 10.58 5.70 9.55
CA ASP A 86 11.24 4.68 10.36
C ASP A 86 11.13 3.31 9.73
N ASP A 87 9.98 3.00 9.12
CA ASP A 87 9.77 1.74 8.41
C ASP A 87 10.68 1.59 7.19
N ILE A 88 10.79 2.64 6.36
CA ILE A 88 11.72 2.69 5.23
C ILE A 88 13.15 2.51 5.71
N MET A 89 13.56 3.23 6.75
CA MET A 89 14.93 3.22 7.26
C MET A 89 15.32 1.89 7.93
N ALA A 90 14.36 1.20 8.54
CA ALA A 90 14.57 -0.12 9.13
C ALA A 90 14.54 -1.27 8.10
N SER A 91 14.06 -1.01 6.88
CA SER A 91 13.98 -2.01 5.82
C SER A 91 15.33 -2.20 5.10
N ASN A 92 15.46 -3.32 4.40
CA ASN A 92 16.61 -3.60 3.53
C ASN A 92 16.46 -3.00 2.12
N ILE A 93 15.57 -2.03 1.92
CA ILE A 93 15.21 -1.46 0.61
C ILE A 93 16.40 -0.87 -0.16
N LYS A 94 17.49 -0.49 0.52
CA LYS A 94 18.73 -0.02 -0.13
C LYS A 94 19.44 -1.10 -0.95
N GLN A 95 19.21 -2.36 -0.60
CA GLN A 95 19.79 -3.53 -1.26
C GLN A 95 18.91 -4.01 -2.41
N TRP A 96 17.75 -3.39 -2.61
CA TRP A 96 16.83 -3.79 -3.64
C TRP A 96 17.28 -3.24 -4.98
N ASN A 97 17.43 -4.13 -5.94
CA ASN A 97 17.57 -3.81 -7.35
C ASN A 97 16.38 -4.44 -8.09
N PRO A 98 15.23 -3.74 -8.13
CA PRO A 98 14.04 -4.28 -8.77
C PRO A 98 14.18 -4.23 -10.28
N ASP A 99 13.82 -5.33 -10.94
CA ASP A 99 13.48 -5.32 -12.36
C ASP A 99 11.96 -5.43 -12.49
N LEU A 100 11.37 -4.45 -13.16
CA LEU A 100 9.93 -4.30 -13.30
C LEU A 100 9.49 -4.99 -14.59
N THR A 101 8.92 -6.18 -14.46
CA THR A 101 8.50 -6.98 -15.62
C THR A 101 7.22 -6.44 -16.23
N THR A 102 6.28 -6.00 -15.38
CA THR A 102 5.00 -5.47 -15.82
C THR A 102 4.60 -4.28 -14.97
N VAL A 103 4.20 -3.20 -15.64
CA VAL A 103 3.56 -2.04 -15.01
C VAL A 103 2.22 -1.81 -15.68
N HIS A 104 1.18 -1.68 -14.87
CA HIS A 104 -0.16 -1.31 -15.32
C HIS A 104 -0.62 -0.10 -14.53
N ALA A 105 -1.24 0.85 -15.21
CA ALA A 105 -1.80 2.02 -14.56
C ALA A 105 -3.18 2.35 -15.11
N GLN A 106 -4.04 2.87 -14.24
CA GLN A 106 -5.37 3.31 -14.61
C GLN A 106 -5.74 4.55 -13.80
N ASP A 107 -6.42 5.50 -14.45
CA ASP A 107 -7.09 6.59 -13.75
C ASP A 107 -8.18 6.02 -12.82
N SER A 108 -8.33 6.66 -11.68
CA SER A 108 -9.23 6.23 -10.61
C SER A 108 -10.01 7.44 -10.08
N VAL A 109 -10.81 7.21 -9.04
CA VAL A 109 -11.64 8.23 -8.41
C VAL A 109 -10.81 9.42 -7.94
N MET A 110 -11.40 10.62 -7.96
CA MET A 110 -10.76 11.85 -7.48
C MET A 110 -9.39 12.12 -8.12
N GLU A 111 -9.28 11.89 -9.44
CA GLU A 111 -8.05 12.11 -10.23
C GLU A 111 -6.84 11.30 -9.73
N SER A 112 -7.07 10.26 -8.93
CA SER A 112 -6.01 9.37 -8.48
C SER A 112 -5.58 8.43 -9.60
N VAL A 113 -4.36 7.89 -9.49
CA VAL A 113 -3.85 6.86 -10.39
C VAL A 113 -3.59 5.59 -9.60
N PHE A 114 -4.24 4.49 -10.00
CA PHE A 114 -3.92 3.17 -9.49
C PHE A 114 -2.78 2.58 -10.31
N VAL A 115 -1.73 2.11 -9.64
CA VAL A 115 -0.55 1.52 -10.27
C VAL A 115 -0.36 0.11 -9.74
N GLY A 116 -0.22 -0.85 -10.64
CA GLY A 116 0.15 -2.23 -10.35
C GLY A 116 1.51 -2.55 -10.95
N VAL A 117 2.38 -3.13 -10.13
CA VAL A 117 3.75 -3.52 -10.51
C VAL A 117 3.91 -5.01 -10.25
N LEU A 118 4.41 -5.72 -11.26
CA LEU A 118 5.00 -7.04 -11.13
C LEU A 118 6.49 -6.91 -11.41
N GLY A 119 7.31 -7.56 -10.59
CA GLY A 119 8.74 -7.57 -10.80
C GLY A 119 9.42 -8.63 -9.97
N TYR A 120 10.75 -8.60 -10.01
CA TYR A 120 11.58 -9.41 -9.14
C TYR A 120 12.67 -8.54 -8.52
N LEU A 121 13.03 -8.88 -7.29
CA LEU A 121 14.09 -8.26 -6.52
C LEU A 121 15.26 -9.23 -6.46
N THR A 122 16.42 -8.80 -6.90
CA THR A 122 17.66 -9.56 -6.68
C THR A 122 18.33 -9.04 -5.42
N ASP A 123 18.56 -9.90 -4.43
CA ASP A 123 19.33 -9.53 -3.25
C ASP A 123 20.85 -9.63 -3.49
N ASN A 124 21.66 -9.25 -2.50
CA ASN A 124 23.13 -9.28 -2.62
C ASN A 124 23.70 -10.70 -2.76
N ALA A 125 22.93 -11.75 -2.45
CA ALA A 125 23.33 -13.13 -2.63
C ALA A 125 22.95 -13.68 -4.03
N GLY A 126 22.34 -12.85 -4.87
CA GLY A 126 21.84 -13.25 -6.19
C GLY A 126 20.53 -14.04 -6.13
N VAL A 127 19.85 -14.05 -4.99
CA VAL A 127 18.54 -14.70 -4.88
C VAL A 127 17.48 -13.75 -5.42
N GLU A 128 16.77 -14.21 -6.43
CA GLU A 128 15.61 -13.51 -7.00
C GLU A 128 14.35 -13.83 -6.20
N ARG A 129 13.59 -12.78 -5.85
CA ARG A 129 12.26 -12.90 -5.26
C ARG A 129 11.24 -12.14 -6.05
N ASN A 130 10.20 -12.83 -6.49
CA ASN A 130 9.12 -12.22 -7.23
C ASN A 130 8.25 -11.40 -6.28
N PHE A 131 7.86 -10.20 -6.70
CA PHE A 131 6.99 -9.33 -5.93
C PHE A 131 5.89 -8.71 -6.78
N THR A 132 4.80 -8.40 -6.11
CA THR A 132 3.81 -7.45 -6.60
C THR A 132 3.81 -6.23 -5.69
N GLN A 133 3.68 -5.05 -6.27
CA GLN A 133 3.50 -3.82 -5.52
C GLN A 133 2.39 -2.99 -6.15
N THR A 134 1.43 -2.54 -5.35
CA THR A 134 0.37 -1.65 -5.80
C THR A 134 0.49 -0.30 -5.13
N PHE A 135 0.20 0.74 -5.90
CA PHE A 135 0.15 2.11 -5.42
C PHE A 135 -1.17 2.77 -5.77
N VAL A 136 -1.62 3.65 -4.88
CA VAL A 136 -2.61 4.68 -5.21
C VAL A 136 -1.89 6.02 -5.14
N LEU A 137 -1.78 6.71 -6.26
CA LEU A 137 -1.22 8.05 -6.35
C LEU A 137 -2.37 9.04 -6.28
N ALA A 138 -2.39 9.92 -5.27
CA ALA A 138 -3.41 10.95 -5.13
C ALA A 138 -2.85 12.32 -5.53
N PRO A 139 -3.66 13.19 -6.17
CA PRO A 139 -3.23 14.51 -6.61
C PRO A 139 -2.84 15.42 -5.41
N GLN A 140 -1.96 16.39 -5.65
CA GLN A 140 -1.56 17.42 -4.70
C GLN A 140 -1.99 18.82 -5.16
N GLU A 141 -2.23 19.74 -4.21
CA GLU A 141 -2.42 21.15 -4.52
C GLU A 141 -1.15 21.74 -5.15
N GLY A 142 -1.30 22.50 -6.23
CA GLY A 142 -0.17 23.00 -7.02
C GLY A 142 0.41 22.00 -8.02
N GLY A 143 -0.20 20.81 -8.14
CA GLY A 143 0.14 19.78 -9.12
C GLY A 143 1.03 18.67 -8.57
N GLY A 144 1.14 17.59 -9.36
CA GLY A 144 1.87 16.38 -8.97
C GLY A 144 1.05 15.43 -8.10
N PHE A 145 1.71 14.37 -7.63
CA PHE A 145 1.07 13.26 -6.91
C PHE A 145 1.84 12.90 -5.65
N TYR A 146 1.14 12.37 -4.66
CA TYR A 146 1.73 11.69 -3.50
C TYR A 146 1.22 10.25 -3.42
N VAL A 147 1.95 9.38 -2.72
CA VAL A 147 1.59 7.99 -2.51
C VAL A 147 0.59 7.90 -1.37
N HIS A 148 -0.68 7.66 -1.70
CA HIS A 148 -1.75 7.44 -0.71
C HIS A 148 -1.71 6.00 -0.16
N ASN A 149 -1.59 5.01 -1.04
CA ASN A 149 -1.37 3.62 -0.64
C ASN A 149 -0.11 3.07 -1.30
N ASP A 150 0.62 2.27 -0.53
CA ASP A 150 1.78 1.48 -0.97
C ASP A 150 1.62 0.08 -0.36
N PHE A 151 1.43 -0.93 -1.21
CA PHE A 151 1.19 -2.29 -0.76
C PHE A 151 2.09 -3.27 -1.53
N LEU A 152 3.10 -3.82 -0.86
CA LEU A 152 4.05 -4.77 -1.45
C LEU A 152 3.89 -6.15 -0.84
N GLN A 153 3.89 -7.17 -1.71
CA GLN A 153 3.87 -8.58 -1.35
C GLN A 153 4.87 -9.39 -2.17
N PHE A 154 5.43 -10.43 -1.55
CA PHE A 154 6.27 -11.40 -2.23
C PHE A 154 5.42 -12.57 -2.75
N LEU A 155 5.52 -12.82 -4.05
CA LEU A 155 4.74 -13.89 -4.69
C LEU A 155 5.18 -15.28 -4.23
N ASP A 156 6.44 -15.47 -3.88
CA ASP A 156 6.95 -16.77 -3.44
C ASP A 156 6.27 -17.23 -2.13
N VAL A 157 5.94 -16.27 -1.25
CA VAL A 157 5.17 -16.53 -0.03
C VAL A 157 3.72 -16.85 -0.37
N ILE A 158 3.11 -16.12 -1.32
CA ILE A 158 1.73 -16.37 -1.75
C ILE A 158 1.62 -17.75 -2.42
N MET A 159 2.57 -18.12 -3.28
CA MET A 159 2.57 -19.43 -3.93
C MET A 159 2.81 -20.55 -2.91
N SER A 160 3.68 -20.33 -1.93
CA SER A 160 3.90 -21.29 -0.84
C SER A 160 2.65 -21.45 0.03
N SER A 161 1.95 -20.36 0.34
CA SER A 161 0.71 -20.42 1.12
C SER A 161 -0.39 -21.11 0.34
N ILE A 162 -0.56 -20.81 -0.97
CA ILE A 162 -1.49 -21.52 -1.87
C ILE A 162 -1.15 -23.00 -1.94
N ALA A 163 0.12 -23.37 -2.10
CA ALA A 163 0.58 -24.76 -2.15
C ALA A 163 0.37 -25.52 -0.82
N SER A 164 0.24 -24.81 0.31
CA SER A 164 -0.08 -25.38 1.62
C SER A 164 -1.58 -25.54 1.88
N LEU A 165 -2.45 -24.92 1.09
CA LEU A 165 -3.89 -25.04 1.26
C LEU A 165 -4.34 -26.50 0.99
N PRO A 166 -5.42 -27.00 1.59
CA PRO A 166 -6.00 -28.28 1.18
C PRO A 166 -6.36 -28.29 -0.32
N ALA A 167 -6.31 -29.46 -0.96
CA ALA A 167 -6.57 -29.60 -2.41
C ALA A 167 -7.90 -28.99 -2.89
N TRP A 168 -8.91 -28.90 -2.03
CA TRP A 168 -10.21 -28.27 -2.33
C TRP A 168 -10.17 -26.73 -2.39
N GLN A 169 -9.06 -26.11 -1.97
CA GLN A 169 -8.78 -24.68 -2.12
C GLN A 169 -7.68 -24.39 -3.14
N GLN A 170 -6.94 -25.41 -3.62
CA GLN A 170 -5.84 -25.24 -4.58
C GLN A 170 -6.27 -25.25 -6.05
N ALA A 171 -7.42 -25.86 -6.40
CA ALA A 171 -7.80 -26.04 -7.79
C ALA A 171 -8.43 -24.77 -8.40
N PRO A 172 -7.94 -24.24 -9.55
CA PRO A 172 -8.73 -23.30 -10.33
C PRO A 172 -9.98 -24.04 -10.80
N ASN A 173 -11.16 -23.52 -10.48
CA ASN A 173 -12.46 -24.07 -10.86
C ASN A 173 -12.45 -24.62 -12.29
N LYS A 174 -12.34 -25.95 -12.45
CA LYS A 174 -12.60 -26.61 -13.73
C LYS A 174 -14.10 -26.47 -13.99
N LYS A 175 -14.47 -25.49 -14.83
CA LYS A 175 -15.80 -25.25 -15.40
C LYS A 175 -16.96 -25.56 -14.43
N ALA A 176 -17.26 -24.62 -13.54
CA ALA A 176 -18.66 -24.35 -13.30
C ALA A 176 -19.14 -23.56 -14.53
N GLU A 177 -20.01 -24.16 -15.35
CA GLU A 177 -20.84 -23.37 -16.27
C GLU A 177 -21.37 -22.16 -15.52
N ALA A 178 -21.25 -20.98 -16.12
CA ALA A 178 -21.80 -19.75 -15.57
C ALA A 178 -23.32 -19.88 -15.43
N LYS A 179 -23.77 -20.46 -14.31
CA LYS A 179 -25.07 -20.13 -13.75
C LYS A 179 -24.85 -18.83 -13.01
N ASN A 180 -25.40 -17.75 -13.55
CA ASN A 180 -25.41 -16.42 -12.97
C ASN A 180 -25.67 -16.47 -11.46
N VAL A 181 -24.60 -16.49 -10.66
CA VAL A 181 -24.69 -16.26 -9.23
C VAL A 181 -24.72 -14.76 -9.08
N SER A 182 -25.94 -14.22 -9.00
CA SER A 182 -26.18 -12.83 -8.64
C SER A 182 -25.48 -12.55 -7.31
N TYR A 183 -24.84 -11.38 -7.19
CA TYR A 183 -24.18 -10.89 -5.98
C TYR A 183 -25.08 -10.94 -4.73
N THR A 184 -26.40 -11.05 -4.90
CA THR A 184 -27.37 -11.27 -3.82
C THR A 184 -27.19 -12.59 -3.05
N SER A 185 -26.47 -13.57 -3.61
CA SER A 185 -26.30 -14.90 -3.01
C SER A 185 -25.19 -14.98 -1.95
N LEU A 186 -24.21 -14.07 -2.00
CA LEU A 186 -23.08 -14.04 -1.04
C LEU A 186 -23.42 -13.28 0.25
N VAL A 187 -24.47 -12.46 0.24
CA VAL A 187 -24.86 -11.63 1.39
C VAL A 187 -25.82 -12.34 2.35
N SER A 188 -26.23 -13.57 2.05
CA SER A 188 -27.18 -14.35 2.87
C SER A 188 -26.51 -15.27 3.89
N SER A 189 -25.21 -15.57 3.78
CA SER A 189 -24.48 -16.42 4.75
C SER A 189 -23.91 -15.66 5.95
N PHE A 190 -24.02 -14.33 5.99
CA PHE A 190 -23.58 -13.50 7.12
C PHE A 190 -24.73 -12.63 7.64
N ARG A 191 -25.65 -13.23 8.41
CA ARG A 191 -26.49 -12.47 9.36
C ARG A 191 -26.59 -13.18 10.71
N TYR A 192 -25.84 -12.67 11.68
CA TYR A 192 -26.28 -12.26 13.04
C TYR A 192 -25.02 -11.67 13.72
N LYS A 193 -24.90 -10.36 13.96
CA LYS A 193 -25.70 -9.54 14.86
C LYS A 193 -25.86 -8.10 14.34
N SER A 194 -27.02 -7.56 14.66
CA SER A 194 -27.59 -6.27 14.29
C SER A 194 -26.85 -5.04 14.86
N TYR A 195 -26.54 -4.07 14.00
CA TYR A 195 -26.81 -2.64 14.25
C TYR A 195 -27.39 -2.07 12.95
N ARG A 196 -28.55 -1.41 13.06
CA ARG A 196 -29.32 -0.89 11.92
C ARG A 196 -28.67 0.40 11.42
N TYR A 197 -28.14 0.39 10.20
CA TYR A 197 -28.08 1.57 9.35
C TYR A 197 -28.98 1.29 8.14
N SER A 198 -29.90 2.21 7.84
CA SER A 198 -30.87 2.06 6.76
C SER A 198 -30.17 2.01 5.41
N LEU A 199 -30.58 1.05 4.57
CA LEU A 199 -30.25 0.96 3.14
C LEU A 199 -30.80 2.19 2.39
N GLY A 200 -30.09 3.31 2.47
CA GLY A 200 -30.35 4.51 1.68
C GLY A 200 -29.31 4.70 0.57
N ASP A 201 -28.02 4.57 0.88
CA ASP A 201 -26.98 5.09 -0.01
C ASP A 201 -25.78 4.14 -0.13
N PHE A 202 -25.91 3.11 -0.96
CA PHE A 202 -24.75 2.46 -1.58
C PHE A 202 -25.14 2.08 -3.01
N GLN A 203 -24.85 2.98 -3.95
CA GLN A 203 -24.67 2.61 -5.35
C GLN A 203 -23.17 2.38 -5.55
N LEU A 204 -22.82 1.15 -5.94
CA LEU A 204 -21.52 0.80 -6.53
C LEU A 204 -21.54 1.15 -8.02
#